data_AF-A0A8I2BEH1-F1
#
_entry.id   AF-A0A8I2BEH1-F1
#
_cell.length_a   1.000
_cell.length_b   1.000
_cell.length_c   1.000
_cell.angle_alpha   90.00
_cell.angle_beta   90.00
_cell.angle_gamma   90.00
#
_symmetry.space_group_name_H-M   'P 1'
#
loop_
_entity.id
_entity.type
_entity.pdbx_description
1 polymer ?
#
loop_
_entity_poly.entity_id
_entity_poly.type
_entity_poly.pdbx_seq_one_letter_code
_entity_poly.pdbx_strand_id
1 'polypeptide(L)'
;MANDASTSSPYVGQQHRPIKSLSAKDMAELQKGGGWGLAKAAELNGVPGPAHLLELSDQIPLSSDQHAAITALYADMKENAIIAGNRLIEAEIALDTAFKSGDLTAEELEGLINTITQSLGRLRFVHLSTHLKTPEILSPDQTARYNSLRGYDG
;
A
#
# COMPACT_ATOMS: atom_id res chain seq x y z
N MET A 1 7.90 -6.19 -45.42
CA MET A 1 8.66 -5.16 -44.68
C MET A 1 8.77 -5.63 -43.25
N ALA A 2 9.98 -5.94 -42.79
CA ALA A 2 10.21 -6.43 -41.43
C ALA A 2 10.03 -5.28 -40.44
N ASN A 3 9.26 -5.52 -39.38
CA ASN A 3 9.01 -4.57 -38.32
C ASN A 3 10.24 -4.55 -37.41
N ASP A 4 11.01 -3.48 -37.46
CA ASP A 4 12.22 -3.27 -36.66
C ASP A 4 11.78 -2.98 -35.21
N ALA A 5 11.52 -4.05 -34.44
CA ALA A 5 11.16 -3.93 -33.05
C ALA A 5 12.40 -3.46 -32.26
N SER A 6 12.35 -2.23 -31.73
CA SER A 6 13.46 -1.69 -30.96
C SER A 6 13.85 -2.63 -29.82
N THR A 7 15.10 -3.09 -29.82
CA THR A 7 15.71 -3.93 -28.76
C THR A 7 15.98 -3.17 -27.45
N SER A 8 15.47 -1.96 -27.32
CA SER A 8 15.63 -1.13 -26.12
C SER A 8 14.86 -1.73 -24.94
N SER A 9 15.52 -1.80 -23.78
CA SER A 9 14.88 -2.19 -22.53
C SER A 9 13.68 -1.29 -22.21
N PRO A 10 12.56 -1.83 -21.68
CA PRO A 10 11.45 -1.02 -21.19
C PRO A 10 11.83 -0.14 -19.98
N TYR A 11 13.02 -0.34 -19.41
CA TYR A 11 13.54 0.39 -18.25
C TYR A 11 14.50 1.52 -18.62
N VAL A 12 14.71 1.82 -19.91
CA VAL A 12 15.56 2.96 -20.31
C VAL A 12 15.07 4.25 -19.65
N GLY A 13 16.02 4.97 -19.05
CA GLY A 13 15.80 6.19 -18.26
C GLY A 13 15.62 5.91 -16.76
N GLN A 14 15.19 4.71 -16.37
CA GLN A 14 14.96 4.36 -14.97
C GLN A 14 16.27 4.18 -14.18
N GLN A 15 17.41 3.95 -14.86
CA GLN A 15 18.74 3.93 -14.23
C GLN A 15 19.11 5.26 -13.55
N HIS A 16 18.45 6.37 -13.90
CA HIS A 16 18.66 7.67 -13.28
C HIS A 16 17.78 7.91 -12.04
N ARG A 17 16.88 6.98 -11.71
CA ARG A 17 16.09 7.07 -10.47
C ARG A 17 17.01 7.03 -9.24
N PRO A 18 16.66 7.73 -8.15
CA PRO A 18 17.38 7.64 -6.90
C PRO A 18 17.33 6.22 -6.32
N ILE A 19 16.20 5.52 -6.48
CA ILE A 19 15.98 4.12 -6.13
C ILE A 19 15.46 3.41 -7.37
N LYS A 20 16.07 2.29 -7.79
CA LYS A 20 15.75 1.68 -9.11
C LYS A 20 14.36 1.05 -9.15
N SER A 21 13.97 0.40 -8.06
CA SER A 21 12.72 -0.32 -7.87
C SER A 21 11.51 0.60 -7.63
N LEU A 22 11.72 1.81 -7.10
CA LEU A 22 10.65 2.72 -6.70
C LEU A 22 10.62 3.99 -7.55
N SER A 23 9.45 4.29 -8.13
CA SER A 23 9.22 5.59 -8.78
C SER A 23 9.02 6.70 -7.74
N ALA A 24 9.09 7.96 -8.17
CA ALA A 24 8.75 9.10 -7.32
C ALA A 24 7.30 9.03 -6.79
N LYS A 25 6.38 8.46 -7.60
CA LYS A 25 5.00 8.25 -7.19
C LYS A 25 4.90 7.18 -6.11
N ASP A 26 5.65 6.07 -6.24
CA ASP A 26 5.65 5.02 -5.23
C ASP A 26 6.18 5.54 -3.90
N MET A 27 7.30 6.28 -3.92
CA MET A 27 7.85 6.90 -2.71
C MET A 27 6.84 7.86 -2.05
N ALA A 28 6.18 8.71 -2.83
CA ALA A 28 5.17 9.63 -2.31
C ALA A 28 3.94 8.90 -1.72
N GLU A 29 3.51 7.79 -2.32
CA GLU A 29 2.45 6.94 -1.76
C GLU A 29 2.87 6.30 -0.44
N LEU A 30 4.08 5.73 -0.36
CA LEU A 30 4.60 5.11 0.85
C LEU A 30 4.78 6.13 1.98
N GLN A 31 5.38 7.29 1.70
CA GLN A 31 5.66 8.34 2.67
C GLN A 31 4.41 8.98 3.27
N LYS A 32 3.28 8.96 2.55
CA LYS A 32 2.00 9.47 3.07
C LYS A 32 1.11 8.38 3.71
N GLY A 33 1.57 7.12 3.74
CA GLY A 33 0.79 5.97 4.22
C GLY A 33 -0.38 5.60 3.30
N GLY A 34 -0.23 5.83 1.99
CA GLY A 34 -1.23 5.53 0.97
C GLY A 34 -1.41 4.02 0.77
N GLY A 35 -2.59 3.63 0.27
CA GLY A 35 -2.96 2.21 0.17
C GLY A 35 -2.14 1.37 -0.80
N TRP A 36 -1.50 1.99 -1.81
CA TRP A 36 -0.63 1.36 -2.82
C TRP A 36 -1.15 0.01 -3.39
N GLY A 37 -2.47 -0.17 -3.44
CA GLY A 37 -3.12 -1.42 -3.87
C GLY A 37 -2.99 -2.61 -2.91
N LEU A 38 -2.42 -2.43 -1.72
CA LEU A 38 -2.11 -3.51 -0.77
C LEU A 38 -3.35 -4.13 -0.12
N ALA A 39 -4.44 -3.37 -0.02
CA ALA A 39 -5.69 -3.78 0.59
C ALA A 39 -6.70 -4.43 -0.38
N LYS A 40 -6.37 -4.56 -1.68
CA LYS A 40 -7.33 -5.01 -2.71
C LYS A 40 -8.05 -6.31 -2.37
N ALA A 41 -7.37 -7.24 -1.71
CA ALA A 41 -7.98 -8.50 -1.29
C ALA A 41 -9.15 -8.31 -0.30
N ALA A 42 -9.10 -7.28 0.54
CA ALA A 42 -10.21 -6.95 1.43
C ALA A 42 -11.25 -6.09 0.70
N GLU A 43 -10.80 -5.00 0.08
CA GLU A 43 -11.67 -4.02 -0.57
C GLU A 43 -12.54 -4.64 -1.67
N LEU A 44 -11.94 -5.42 -2.58
CA LEU A 44 -12.66 -6.02 -3.70
C LEU A 44 -13.51 -7.23 -3.29
N ASN A 45 -13.38 -7.71 -2.04
CA ASN A 45 -14.28 -8.71 -1.46
C ASN A 45 -15.30 -8.05 -0.50
N GLY A 46 -15.55 -6.76 -0.67
CA GLY A 46 -16.60 -6.04 0.03
C GLY A 46 -16.32 -5.75 1.51
N VAL A 47 -15.05 -5.79 1.92
CA VAL A 47 -14.63 -5.42 3.28
C VAL A 47 -14.22 -3.94 3.28
N PRO A 48 -14.98 -3.05 3.94
CA PRO A 48 -14.75 -1.61 3.84
C PRO A 48 -13.40 -1.15 4.39
N GLY A 49 -12.82 -0.12 3.76
CA GLY A 49 -11.67 0.61 4.28
C GLY A 49 -12.11 1.93 4.92
N PRO A 50 -11.45 2.40 6.00
CA PRO A 50 -11.91 3.55 6.76
C PRO A 50 -11.81 4.87 5.97
N ALA A 51 -10.82 5.04 5.09
CA ALA A 51 -10.69 6.23 4.26
C ALA A 51 -11.92 6.44 3.37
N HIS A 52 -12.34 5.39 2.66
CA HIS A 52 -13.49 5.44 1.75
C HIS A 52 -14.82 5.57 2.49
N LEU A 53 -14.93 5.06 3.72
CA LEU A 53 -16.10 5.32 4.56
C LEU A 53 -16.22 6.79 4.97
N LEU A 54 -15.09 7.43 5.32
CA LEU A 54 -15.06 8.86 5.63
C LEU A 54 -15.37 9.71 4.39
N GLU A 55 -14.88 9.33 3.21
CA GLU A 55 -15.22 9.98 1.93
C GLU A 55 -16.71 9.85 1.57
N LEU A 56 -17.37 8.78 2.02
CA LEU A 56 -18.77 8.47 1.74
C LEU A 56 -19.71 8.80 2.91
N SER A 57 -19.28 9.56 3.92
CA SER A 57 -20.05 9.82 5.14
C SER A 57 -21.41 10.48 4.90
N ASP A 58 -21.54 11.26 3.82
CA ASP A 58 -22.82 11.88 3.43
C ASP A 58 -23.83 10.87 2.87
N GLN A 59 -23.34 9.74 2.34
CA GLN A 59 -24.13 8.72 1.66
C GLN A 59 -24.29 7.44 2.51
N ILE A 60 -23.43 7.25 3.50
CA ILE A 60 -23.45 6.19 4.50
C ILE A 60 -23.60 6.90 5.85
N PRO A 61 -24.81 7.04 6.39
CA PRO A 61 -25.02 7.77 7.64
C PRO A 61 -24.31 7.05 8.79
N LEU A 62 -23.20 7.60 9.25
CA LEU A 62 -22.44 7.14 10.41
C LEU A 62 -22.94 7.88 11.67
N SER A 63 -23.04 7.19 12.80
CA SER A 63 -23.22 7.88 14.08
C SER A 63 -21.96 8.69 14.44
N SER A 64 -22.08 9.63 15.38
CA SER A 64 -20.92 10.36 15.92
C SER A 64 -19.82 9.41 16.40
N ASP A 65 -20.22 8.33 17.06
CA ASP A 65 -19.31 7.37 17.67
C ASP A 65 -18.63 6.51 16.59
N GLN A 66 -19.37 6.11 15.56
CA GLN A 66 -18.81 5.40 14.40
C GLN A 66 -17.82 6.27 13.65
N HIS A 67 -18.17 7.54 13.40
CA HIS A 67 -17.28 8.49 12.73
C HIS A 67 -15.98 8.69 13.53
N ALA A 68 -16.08 8.87 14.85
CA ALA A 68 -14.91 9.00 15.72
C ALA A 68 -14.04 7.73 15.70
N ALA A 69 -14.64 6.55 15.80
CA ALA A 69 -13.93 5.26 15.77
C ALA A 69 -13.24 5.00 14.42
N ILE A 70 -13.90 5.28 13.31
CA ILE A 70 -13.33 5.13 11.95
C ILE A 70 -12.19 6.12 11.74
N THR A 71 -12.33 7.37 12.22
CA THR A 71 -11.27 8.38 12.14
C THR A 71 -10.04 7.95 12.94
N ALA A 72 -10.22 7.45 14.15
CA ALA A 72 -9.13 6.94 14.98
C ALA A 72 -8.44 5.72 14.32
N LEU A 73 -9.23 4.78 13.79
CA LEU A 73 -8.72 3.60 13.09
C LEU A 73 -7.93 3.98 11.83
N TYR A 74 -8.39 4.99 11.07
CA TYR A 74 -7.67 5.51 9.91
C TYR A 74 -6.35 6.18 10.31
N ALA A 75 -6.34 6.97 11.38
CA ALA A 75 -5.14 7.66 11.86
C ALA A 75 -4.06 6.66 12.32
N ASP A 76 -4.43 5.66 13.13
CA ASP A 76 -3.52 4.59 13.58
C ASP A 76 -2.96 3.79 12.39
N MET A 77 -3.82 3.41 11.43
CA MET A 77 -3.39 2.74 10.21
C MET A 77 -2.38 3.58 9.43
N LYS A 78 -2.66 4.87 9.23
CA LYS A 78 -1.80 5.78 8.47
C LYS A 78 -0.43 5.95 9.13
N GLU A 79 -0.38 6.14 10.44
CA GLU A 79 0.89 6.24 11.18
C GLU A 79 1.73 4.97 11.02
N ASN A 80 1.12 3.80 11.24
CA ASN A 80 1.80 2.52 11.08
C ASN A 80 2.24 2.26 9.63
N ALA A 81 1.45 2.69 8.64
CA ALA A 81 1.78 2.56 7.22
C ALA A 81 2.97 3.45 6.84
N ILE A 82 3.05 4.69 7.36
CA ILE A 82 4.20 5.58 7.14
C ILE A 82 5.48 4.95 7.70
N ILE A 83 5.44 4.42 8.92
CA ILE A 83 6.61 3.77 9.55
C ILE A 83 7.08 2.58 8.69
N ALA A 84 6.15 1.71 8.27
CA ALA A 84 6.49 0.54 7.45
C ALA A 84 6.96 0.93 6.04
N GLY A 85 6.36 1.96 5.43
CA GLY A 85 6.71 2.48 4.12
C GLY A 85 8.11 3.10 4.10
N ASN A 86 8.48 3.88 5.13
CA ASN A 86 9.82 4.43 5.26
C ASN A 86 10.88 3.32 5.44
N ARG A 87 10.59 2.29 6.24
CA ARG A 87 11.49 1.12 6.35
C ARG A 87 11.68 0.39 5.02
N LEU A 88 10.62 0.24 4.24
CA LEU A 88 10.72 -0.33 2.89
C LEU A 88 11.60 0.52 1.97
N ILE A 89 11.43 1.84 1.99
CA ILE A 89 12.26 2.77 1.20
C ILE A 89 13.75 2.64 1.62
N GLU A 90 14.05 2.63 2.91
CA GLU A 90 15.41 2.49 3.42
C GLU A 90 16.04 1.16 3.01
N ALA A 91 15.28 0.06 3.06
CA ALA A 91 15.76 -1.26 2.65
C ALA A 91 16.05 -1.33 1.13
N GLU A 92 15.22 -0.70 0.31
CA GLU A 92 15.45 -0.58 -1.15
C GLU A 92 16.66 0.30 -1.48
N ILE A 93 16.92 1.36 -0.70
CA ILE A 93 18.15 2.17 -0.80
C ILE A 93 19.38 1.33 -0.46
N ALA A 94 19.32 0.52 0.60
CA ALA A 94 20.42 -0.34 1.00
C ALA A 94 20.75 -1.37 -0.09
N LEU A 95 19.72 -1.98 -0.69
CA LEU A 95 19.89 -2.91 -1.82
C LEU A 95 20.53 -2.24 -3.04
N ASP A 96 20.04 -1.07 -3.45
CA ASP A 96 20.60 -0.33 -4.60
C ASP A 96 22.06 0.11 -4.33
N THR A 97 22.38 0.50 -3.10
CA THR A 97 23.75 0.83 -2.69
C THR A 97 24.67 -0.38 -2.76
N ALA A 98 24.23 -1.54 -2.28
CA ALA A 98 25.04 -2.76 -2.26
C ALA A 98 25.32 -3.30 -3.68
N PHE A 99 24.38 -3.17 -4.62
CA PHE A 99 24.67 -3.50 -6.01
C PHE A 99 25.67 -2.53 -6.67
N LYS A 100 25.70 -1.26 -6.25
CA LYS A 100 26.64 -0.27 -6.79
C LYS A 100 28.07 -0.46 -6.28
N SER A 101 28.28 -1.04 -5.09
CA SER A 101 29.62 -1.30 -4.56
C SER A 101 30.35 -2.42 -5.32
N GLY A 102 29.61 -3.39 -5.84
CA GLY A 102 30.12 -4.45 -6.72
C GLY A 102 30.74 -5.66 -6.01
N ASP A 103 30.70 -5.69 -4.67
CA ASP A 103 31.21 -6.76 -3.81
C ASP A 103 30.11 -7.53 -3.06
N LEU A 104 28.84 -7.29 -3.41
CA LEU A 104 27.67 -7.94 -2.80
C LEU A 104 27.74 -9.47 -2.90
N THR A 105 27.73 -10.13 -1.74
CA THR A 105 27.65 -11.59 -1.65
C THR A 105 26.21 -12.10 -1.69
N ALA A 106 26.04 -13.41 -1.94
CA ALA A 106 24.72 -14.03 -1.94
C ALA A 106 24.05 -14.00 -0.55
N GLU A 107 24.82 -14.14 0.52
CA GLU A 107 24.34 -14.09 1.91
C GLU A 107 23.82 -12.69 2.28
N GLU A 108 24.59 -11.65 1.94
CA GLU A 108 24.17 -10.26 2.16
C GLU A 108 22.92 -9.91 1.33
N LEU A 109 22.85 -10.39 0.08
CA LEU A 109 21.68 -10.22 -0.76
C LEU A 109 20.45 -10.85 -0.11
N GLU A 110 20.55 -12.07 0.40
CA GLU A 110 19.44 -12.73 1.10
C GLU A 110 18.97 -11.93 2.33
N GLY A 111 19.91 -11.39 3.13
CA GLY A 111 19.59 -10.53 4.27
C GLY A 111 18.85 -9.24 3.89
N LEU A 112 19.28 -8.57 2.81
CA LEU A 112 18.62 -7.37 2.30
C LEU A 112 17.20 -7.68 1.79
N ILE A 113 17.03 -8.78 1.05
CA ILE A 113 15.72 -9.21 0.55
C ILE A 113 14.78 -9.60 1.70
N ASN A 114 15.28 -10.25 2.74
CA ASN A 114 14.49 -10.55 3.94
C ASN A 114 14.01 -9.28 4.64
N THR A 115 14.84 -8.23 4.70
CA THR A 115 14.45 -6.93 5.27
C THR A 115 13.37 -6.23 4.45
N ILE A 116 13.50 -6.23 3.12
CA ILE A 116 12.51 -5.67 2.18
C ILE A 116 11.18 -6.41 2.32
N THR A 117 11.20 -7.74 2.29
CA THR A 117 9.99 -8.56 2.35
C THR A 117 9.28 -8.45 3.70
N GLN A 118 10.02 -8.35 4.81
CA GLN A 118 9.44 -8.08 6.13
C GLN A 118 8.76 -6.70 6.18
N SER A 119 9.40 -5.66 5.62
CA SER A 119 8.85 -4.30 5.59
C SER A 119 7.58 -4.23 4.72
N LEU A 120 7.62 -4.82 3.53
CA LEU A 120 6.45 -4.93 2.66
C LEU A 120 5.32 -5.75 3.31
N GLY A 121 5.66 -6.87 3.95
CA GLY A 121 4.71 -7.71 4.67
C GLY A 121 4.02 -6.95 5.81
N ARG A 122 4.77 -6.17 6.59
CA ARG A 122 4.22 -5.30 7.64
C ARG A 122 3.31 -4.24 7.05
N LEU A 123 3.73 -3.57 5.99
CA LEU A 123 2.92 -2.54 5.33
C LEU A 123 1.59 -3.11 4.81
N ARG A 124 1.63 -4.27 4.15
CA ARG A 124 0.43 -4.96 3.67
C ARG A 124 -0.47 -5.42 4.82
N PHE A 125 0.11 -5.92 5.91
CA PHE A 125 -0.63 -6.30 7.11
C PHE A 125 -1.37 -5.10 7.72
N VAL A 126 -0.73 -3.94 7.83
CA VAL A 126 -1.35 -2.72 8.37
C VAL A 126 -2.63 -2.40 7.59
N HIS A 127 -2.57 -2.35 6.26
CA HIS A 127 -3.77 -2.08 5.45
C HIS A 127 -4.85 -3.17 5.58
N LEU A 128 -4.49 -4.45 5.44
CA LEU A 128 -5.48 -5.53 5.48
C LEU A 128 -6.11 -5.70 6.87
N SER A 129 -5.32 -5.58 7.94
CA SER A 129 -5.84 -5.68 9.31
C SER A 129 -6.78 -4.52 9.65
N THR A 130 -6.54 -3.33 9.11
CA THR A 130 -7.48 -2.20 9.24
C THR A 130 -8.80 -2.47 8.52
N HIS A 131 -8.77 -3.01 7.30
CA HIS A 131 -10.00 -3.44 6.65
C HIS A 131 -10.72 -4.52 7.48
N LEU A 132 -10.00 -5.50 8.02
CA LEU A 132 -10.60 -6.57 8.83
C LEU A 132 -11.35 -6.05 10.07
N LYS A 133 -10.82 -5.00 10.73
CA LYS A 133 -11.44 -4.37 11.92
C LYS A 133 -12.62 -3.45 11.58
N THR A 134 -12.65 -2.89 10.37
CA THR A 134 -13.60 -1.83 10.01
C THR A 134 -15.07 -2.28 10.10
N PRO A 135 -15.48 -3.49 9.65
CA PRO A 135 -16.84 -3.98 9.80
C PRO A 135 -17.35 -4.05 11.25
N GLU A 136 -16.47 -4.20 12.25
CA GLU A 136 -16.87 -4.27 13.66
C GLU A 136 -17.49 -2.96 14.16
N ILE A 137 -17.26 -1.85 13.44
CA ILE A 137 -17.79 -0.53 13.74
C ILE A 137 -19.11 -0.27 13.00
N LEU A 138 -19.41 -1.04 11.95
CA LEU A 138 -20.53 -0.78 11.04
C LEU A 138 -21.72 -1.70 11.31
N SER A 139 -22.91 -1.23 10.93
CA SER A 139 -24.04 -2.13 10.76
C SER A 139 -23.92 -2.93 9.45
N PRO A 140 -24.63 -4.08 9.34
CA PRO A 140 -24.74 -4.80 8.06
C PRO A 140 -25.25 -3.91 6.92
N ASP A 141 -26.23 -3.04 7.19
CA ASP A 141 -26.81 -2.13 6.19
C ASP A 141 -25.79 -1.09 5.69
N GLN A 142 -24.95 -0.55 6.58
CA GLN A 142 -23.88 0.38 6.20
C GLN A 142 -22.82 -0.31 5.33
N THR A 143 -22.49 -1.58 5.65
CA THR A 143 -21.55 -2.38 4.84
C THR A 143 -22.14 -2.68 3.46
N ALA A 144 -23.41 -3.07 3.39
CA ALA A 144 -24.10 -3.28 2.12
C ALA A 144 -24.15 -1.99 1.29
N ARG A 145 -24.45 -0.85 1.92
CA ARG A 145 -24.46 0.46 1.26
C ARG A 145 -23.08 0.84 0.72
N TYR A 146 -22.02 0.59 1.49
CA TYR A 146 -20.65 0.76 1.03
C TYR A 146 -20.38 -0.05 -0.24
N ASN A 147 -20.68 -1.36 -0.23
CA ASN A 147 -20.43 -2.23 -1.38
C ASN A 147 -21.19 -1.77 -2.63
N SER A 148 -22.43 -1.31 -2.46
CA SER A 148 -23.22 -0.75 -3.54
C SER A 148 -22.62 0.53 -4.13
N LEU A 149 -22.23 1.48 -3.28
CA LEU A 149 -21.60 2.74 -3.70
C LEU A 149 -20.23 2.52 -4.37
N ARG A 150 -19.52 1.46 -4.00
CA ARG A 150 -18.21 1.11 -4.57
C ARG A 150 -18.30 0.22 -5.81
N GLY A 151 -19.47 -0.33 -6.11
CA GLY A 151 -19.70 -1.22 -7.26
C GLY A 151 -19.18 -2.65 -7.04
N TYR A 152 -19.26 -3.16 -5.81
CA TYR A 152 -18.78 -4.50 -5.43
C TYR A 152 -19.91 -5.54 -5.23
N ASP A 153 -21.15 -5.20 -5.54
CA ASP A 153 -22.33 -6.09 -5.41
C ASP A 153 -22.42 -7.17 -6.52
N GLY A 154 -21.30 -7.55 -7.14
CA GLY A 154 -21.23 -8.45 -8.31
C GLY A 154 -20.93 -9.91 -7.98
#